data_AF-A0A9N7RS78-F1
#
_entry.id   AF-A0A9N7RS78-F1
#
_cell.length_a   1.000
_cell.length_b   1.000
_cell.length_c   1.000
_cell.angle_alpha   90.00
_cell.angle_beta   90.00
_cell.angle_gamma   90.00
#
_symmetry.space_group_name_H-M   'P 1'
#
loop_
_entity.id
_entity.type
_entity.pdbx_description
1 polymer ?
#
loop_
_entity_poly.entity_id
_entity_poly.type
_entity_poly.pdbx_seq_one_letter_code
_entity_poly.pdbx_strand_id
1 'polypeptide(L)'
;MFGAIPALATFYSRMKMPETARYTALVAKNAKQAASDMSKVLNMDIEAEPVKVEEKKPGYGLFSREFLARHGLHLLGTTSTWFLLDIAFYSQNLFQKDIFSAIGWIPSASTMSAVREVFTIARAQTLIALCSTVPGYWFTVALIDVIGRFAIQLIGFFFMTVFMFALAFPYNHWTKPDNRIGFVVMYSLTFFFANFGPNATTFVVPAEIFPARLRSTCHGISAAAGKLGAIVGAFGFLYLAQNPDPAKTDAGYPAGIGVKNSLILLGVVNLLGLLFTFLVPESKGKSLEEMSGENEDYNKNDDVQVETSRN
;
A
#
# COMPACT_ATOMS: atom_id res chain seq x y z
N MET A 1 15.02 8.47 23.40
CA MET A 1 13.91 9.34 23.82
C MET A 1 13.65 10.53 22.87
N PHE A 2 14.62 10.99 22.06
CA PHE A 2 14.38 12.01 21.02
C PHE A 2 13.38 11.61 19.92
N GLY A 3 13.24 10.32 19.63
CA GLY A 3 12.26 9.83 18.64
C GLY A 3 10.78 10.01 19.03
N ALA A 4 10.48 10.33 20.30
CA ALA A 4 9.11 10.61 20.73
C ALA A 4 8.64 12.01 20.30
N ILE A 5 9.56 12.94 20.03
CA ILE A 5 9.25 14.33 19.68
C ILE A 5 8.53 14.41 18.33
N PRO A 6 9.02 13.79 17.23
CA PRO A 6 8.28 13.76 15.96
C PRO A 6 6.92 13.06 16.07
N ALA A 7 6.82 12.01 16.88
CA ALA A 7 5.56 11.28 17.09
C ALA A 7 4.52 12.15 17.81
N LEU A 8 4.89 12.85 18.87
CA LEU A 8 4.03 13.78 19.58
C LEU A 8 3.63 14.98 18.71
N ALA A 9 4.57 15.52 17.92
CA ALA A 9 4.29 16.60 16.97
C ALA A 9 3.28 16.17 15.90
N THR A 10 3.42 14.95 15.38
CA THR A 10 2.48 14.37 14.39
C THR A 10 1.10 14.15 15.02
N PHE A 11 1.05 13.61 16.25
CA PHE A 11 -0.21 13.42 16.97
C PHE A 11 -0.94 14.73 17.21
N TYR A 12 -0.24 15.74 17.73
CA TYR A 12 -0.79 17.07 17.94
C TYR A 12 -1.29 17.72 16.64
N SER A 13 -0.51 17.60 15.56
CA SER A 13 -0.92 18.12 14.25
C SER A 13 -2.17 17.42 13.72
N ARG A 14 -2.27 16.09 13.90
CA ARG A 14 -3.43 15.31 13.47
C ARG A 14 -4.69 15.64 14.27
N MET A 15 -4.57 15.91 15.57
CA MET A 15 -5.70 16.36 16.39
C MET A 15 -6.20 17.76 16.00
N LYS A 16 -5.35 18.57 15.36
CA LYS A 16 -5.67 19.93 14.94
C LYS A 16 -6.14 20.06 13.50
N MET A 17 -5.97 19.01 12.68
CA MET A 17 -6.45 19.03 11.29
C MET A 17 -7.98 18.97 11.31
N PRO A 18 -8.67 19.98 10.74
CA PRO A 18 -10.11 19.91 10.56
C PRO A 18 -10.45 18.75 9.61
N GLU A 19 -11.64 18.17 9.80
CA GLU A 19 -12.17 17.18 8.88
C GLU A 19 -12.31 17.78 7.48
N THR A 20 -12.21 16.95 6.45
CA THR A 20 -12.36 17.43 5.08
C THR A 20 -13.72 18.11 4.91
N ALA A 21 -13.74 19.34 4.40
CA ALA A 21 -14.97 20.11 4.25
C ALA A 21 -16.05 19.36 3.45
N ARG A 22 -15.63 18.48 2.54
CA ARG A 22 -16.52 17.57 1.82
C ARG A 22 -17.23 16.56 2.73
N TYR A 23 -16.51 15.94 3.69
CA TYR A 23 -17.14 15.07 4.68
C TYR A 23 -18.10 15.88 5.56
N THR A 24 -17.68 17.05 6.02
CA THR A 24 -18.48 17.92 6.88
C THR A 24 -19.75 18.41 6.17
N ALA A 25 -19.67 18.75 4.88
CA ALA A 25 -20.80 19.21 4.09
C ALA A 25 -21.74 18.08 3.65
N LEU A 26 -21.20 17.02 3.05
CA LEU A 26 -22.01 15.98 2.40
C LEU A 26 -22.41 14.83 3.33
N VAL A 27 -21.58 14.51 4.33
CA VAL A 27 -21.81 13.37 5.23
C VAL A 27 -22.32 13.83 6.60
N ALA A 28 -21.62 14.79 7.23
CA ALA A 28 -22.04 15.36 8.51
C ALA A 28 -23.19 16.39 8.37
N LYS A 29 -23.58 16.71 7.12
CA LYS A 29 -24.67 17.66 6.78
C LYS A 29 -24.51 19.04 7.43
N ASN A 30 -23.28 19.48 7.66
CA ASN A 30 -22.98 20.74 8.33
C ASN A 30 -22.23 21.70 7.40
N ALA A 31 -22.96 22.31 6.46
CA ALA A 31 -22.42 23.25 5.48
C ALA A 31 -21.73 24.47 6.11
N LYS A 32 -22.18 24.93 7.28
CA LYS A 32 -21.56 26.06 8.00
C LYS A 32 -20.17 25.70 8.55
N GLN A 33 -20.03 24.51 9.13
CA GLN A 33 -18.73 24.05 9.62
C GLN A 33 -17.78 23.74 8.44
N ALA A 34 -18.29 23.17 7.36
CA ALA A 34 -17.51 22.96 6.13
C ALA A 34 -16.97 24.28 5.54
N ALA A 35 -17.78 25.33 5.48
CA ALA A 35 -17.35 26.66 5.02
C ALA A 35 -16.29 27.28 5.96
N SER A 36 -16.47 27.14 7.28
CA SER A 36 -15.48 27.63 8.27
C SER A 36 -14.16 26.85 8.25
N ASP A 37 -14.21 25.55 8.00
CA ASP A 37 -13.01 24.72 7.89
C ASP A 37 -12.29 24.96 6.54
N MET A 38 -13.04 25.21 5.46
CA MET A 38 -12.46 25.64 4.18
C MET A 38 -11.85 27.03 4.23
N SER A 39 -12.48 28.00 4.89
CA SER A 39 -11.94 29.37 4.96
C SER A 39 -10.59 29.41 5.69
N LYS A 40 -10.43 28.58 6.73
CA LYS A 40 -9.14 28.40 7.44
C LYS A 40 -8.06 27.73 6.59
N VAL A 41 -8.42 26.82 5.69
CA VAL A 41 -7.46 26.07 4.86
C VAL A 41 -7.10 26.83 3.58
N LEU A 42 -8.05 27.54 2.99
CA LEU A 42 -7.89 28.29 1.73
C LEU A 42 -7.45 29.75 1.96
N ASN A 43 -7.40 30.23 3.21
CA ASN A 43 -7.04 31.62 3.56
C ASN A 43 -7.88 32.67 2.81
N MET A 44 -9.14 32.34 2.52
CA MET A 44 -10.12 33.22 1.90
C MET A 44 -11.42 33.18 2.70
N ASP A 45 -12.03 34.34 2.92
CA ASP A 45 -13.36 34.42 3.50
C ASP A 45 -14.38 33.92 2.48
N ILE A 46 -14.80 32.66 2.65
CA ILE A 46 -15.89 32.08 1.87
C ILE A 46 -17.19 32.42 2.62
N GLU A 47 -17.93 33.41 2.11
CA GLU A 47 -19.29 33.64 2.57
C GLU A 47 -20.13 32.40 2.26
N ALA A 48 -20.75 31.84 3.30
CA ALA A 48 -21.59 30.66 3.18
C ALA A 48 -22.88 31.04 2.45
N GLU A 49 -22.90 30.94 1.12
CA GLU A 49 -24.18 30.84 0.42
C GLU A 49 -24.90 29.60 0.97
N PRO A 50 -26.19 29.73 1.36
CA PRO A 50 -26.98 28.60 1.79
C PRO A 50 -27.30 27.74 0.56
N VAL A 51 -26.32 26.99 0.08
CA VAL A 51 -26.58 25.86 -0.80
C VAL A 51 -27.49 24.95 0.02
N LYS A 52 -28.76 24.88 -0.37
CA LYS A 52 -29.69 23.87 0.13
C LYS A 52 -29.03 22.53 -0.18
N VAL A 53 -28.37 21.95 0.82
CA VAL A 53 -27.91 20.56 0.75
C VAL A 53 -29.21 19.75 0.79
N GLU A 54 -29.77 19.48 -0.39
CA GLU A 54 -30.99 18.69 -0.51
C GLU A 54 -30.80 17.37 0.24
N GLU A 55 -31.82 17.00 1.03
CA GLU A 55 -31.89 15.72 1.73
C GLU A 55 -32.02 14.55 0.75
N LYS A 56 -30.99 14.27 -0.05
CA LYS A 56 -30.99 13.13 -0.98
C LYS A 56 -30.50 11.88 -0.23
N LYS A 57 -31.39 10.89 -0.11
CA LYS A 57 -31.12 9.59 0.55
C LYS A 57 -29.89 8.92 -0.09
N PRO A 58 -29.05 8.22 0.69
CA PRO A 58 -27.92 7.49 0.12
C PRO A 58 -28.46 6.41 -0.83
N GLY A 59 -28.18 6.54 -2.14
CA GLY A 59 -28.73 5.67 -3.19
C GLY A 59 -28.47 4.17 -2.98
N TYR A 60 -27.44 3.79 -2.21
CA TYR A 60 -27.14 2.38 -1.90
C TYR A 60 -26.18 2.22 -0.72
N GLY A 61 -26.30 1.11 0.03
CA GLY A 61 -25.39 0.70 1.11
C GLY A 61 -24.27 -0.24 0.65
N LEU A 62 -23.31 -0.55 1.54
CA LEU A 62 -22.11 -1.38 1.23
C LEU A 62 -22.45 -2.79 0.72
N PHE A 63 -23.50 -3.42 1.24
CA PHE A 63 -23.91 -4.78 0.86
C PHE A 63 -25.01 -4.82 -0.21
N SER A 64 -25.25 -3.70 -0.88
CA SER A 64 -26.21 -3.64 -1.97
C SER A 64 -25.66 -4.28 -3.25
N ARG A 65 -26.55 -4.81 -4.09
CA ARG A 65 -26.18 -5.27 -5.45
C ARG A 65 -25.62 -4.14 -6.30
N GLU A 66 -26.08 -2.92 -6.06
CA GLU A 66 -25.63 -1.72 -6.77
C GLU A 66 -24.18 -1.36 -6.42
N PHE A 67 -23.80 -1.42 -5.14
CA PHE A 67 -22.41 -1.26 -4.73
C PHE A 67 -21.51 -2.33 -5.36
N LEU A 68 -21.94 -3.61 -5.33
CA LEU A 68 -21.16 -4.70 -5.90
C LEU A 68 -20.96 -4.53 -7.41
N ALA A 69 -22.01 -4.11 -8.14
CA ALA A 69 -21.94 -3.90 -9.58
C ALA A 69 -21.02 -2.73 -9.97
N ARG A 70 -21.06 -1.62 -9.22
CA ARG A 70 -20.28 -0.40 -9.54
C ARG A 70 -18.86 -0.42 -8.98
N HIS A 71 -18.69 -0.93 -7.77
CA HIS A 71 -17.46 -0.78 -6.97
C HIS A 71 -16.85 -2.12 -6.53
N GLY A 72 -17.53 -3.24 -6.78
CA GLY A 72 -17.06 -4.57 -6.37
C GLY A 72 -15.74 -4.97 -7.02
N LEU A 73 -15.57 -4.68 -8.32
CA LEU A 73 -14.31 -4.96 -9.02
C LEU A 73 -13.17 -4.09 -8.49
N HIS A 74 -13.45 -2.82 -8.21
CA HIS A 74 -12.45 -1.92 -7.65
C HIS A 74 -12.04 -2.34 -6.23
N LEU A 75 -12.99 -2.77 -5.40
CA LEU A 75 -12.73 -3.31 -4.07
C LEU A 75 -11.91 -4.60 -4.14
N LEU A 76 -12.21 -5.49 -5.08
CA LEU A 76 -11.41 -6.69 -5.31
C LEU A 76 -9.98 -6.32 -5.74
N GLY A 77 -9.83 -5.35 -6.65
CA GLY A 77 -8.54 -4.86 -7.10
C GLY A 77 -7.71 -4.27 -5.94
N THR A 78 -8.28 -3.36 -5.15
CA THR A 78 -7.56 -2.72 -4.05
C THR A 78 -7.24 -3.68 -2.90
N THR A 79 -8.16 -4.57 -2.55
CA THR A 79 -7.92 -5.57 -1.50
C THR A 79 -6.86 -6.58 -1.93
N SER A 80 -6.94 -7.12 -3.15
CA SER A 80 -6.01 -8.14 -3.64
C SER A 80 -4.61 -7.58 -3.83
N THR A 81 -4.47 -6.39 -4.43
CA THR A 81 -3.16 -5.76 -4.65
C THR A 81 -2.49 -5.39 -3.34
N TRP A 82 -3.22 -4.88 -2.35
CA TRP A 82 -2.66 -4.59 -1.03
C TRP A 82 -2.30 -5.85 -0.26
N PHE A 83 -3.15 -6.89 -0.31
CA PHE A 83 -2.85 -8.20 0.28
C PHE A 83 -1.56 -8.81 -0.29
N LEU A 84 -1.45 -8.88 -1.62
CA LEU A 84 -0.29 -9.48 -2.32
C LEU A 84 0.98 -8.66 -2.08
N LEU A 85 0.88 -7.34 -2.09
CA LEU A 85 1.99 -6.47 -1.72
C LEU A 85 2.47 -6.75 -0.30
N ASP A 86 1.56 -6.75 0.69
CA ASP A 86 1.95 -6.88 2.10
C ASP A 86 2.57 -8.26 2.37
N ILE A 87 2.18 -9.31 1.65
CA ILE A 87 2.92 -10.60 1.68
C ILE A 87 4.39 -10.37 1.32
N ALA A 88 4.66 -9.86 0.11
CA ALA A 88 6.03 -9.71 -0.36
C ALA A 88 6.82 -8.68 0.47
N PHE A 89 6.25 -7.51 0.71
CA PHE A 89 6.90 -6.41 1.39
C PHE A 89 7.27 -6.75 2.84
N TYR A 90 6.35 -7.35 3.61
CA TYR A 90 6.66 -7.72 5.00
C TYR A 90 7.58 -8.93 5.08
N SER A 91 7.41 -9.96 4.24
CA SER A 91 8.36 -11.08 4.20
C SER A 91 9.79 -10.59 3.95
N GLN A 92 9.95 -9.70 2.97
CA GLN A 92 11.25 -9.14 2.64
C GLN A 92 11.85 -8.30 3.76
N ASN A 93 11.05 -7.47 4.44
CA ASN A 93 11.53 -6.63 5.53
C ASN A 93 11.89 -7.44 6.79
N LEU A 94 11.04 -8.39 7.19
CA LEU A 94 11.25 -9.18 8.40
C LEU A 94 12.44 -10.13 8.28
N PHE A 95 12.54 -10.83 7.14
CA PHE A 95 13.55 -11.87 6.93
C PHE A 95 14.76 -11.38 6.14
N GLN A 96 14.94 -10.07 6.04
CA GLN A 96 16.10 -9.45 5.39
C GLN A 96 17.42 -9.95 5.98
N LYS A 97 17.49 -10.09 7.31
CA LYS A 97 18.69 -10.62 7.97
C LYS A 97 19.00 -12.05 7.51
N ASP A 98 17.97 -12.89 7.41
CA ASP A 98 18.12 -14.31 7.12
C ASP A 98 18.53 -14.52 5.67
N ILE A 99 17.95 -13.73 4.75
CA ILE A 99 18.34 -13.69 3.34
C ILE A 99 19.81 -13.26 3.20
N PHE A 100 20.24 -12.21 3.90
CA PHE A 100 21.61 -11.69 3.82
C PHE A 100 22.66 -12.58 4.48
N SER A 101 22.28 -13.29 5.54
CA SER A 101 23.11 -14.33 6.14
C SER A 101 23.21 -15.55 5.22
N ALA A 102 22.11 -15.95 4.57
CA ALA A 102 22.07 -17.08 3.65
C ALA A 102 22.94 -16.88 2.40
N ILE A 103 23.08 -15.64 1.90
CA ILE A 103 24.02 -15.31 0.80
C ILE A 103 25.46 -15.07 1.29
N GLY A 104 25.69 -15.04 2.61
CA GLY A 104 26.99 -14.81 3.23
C GLY A 104 27.47 -13.36 3.20
N TRP A 105 26.57 -12.39 3.04
CA TRP A 105 26.93 -10.96 3.12
C TRP A 105 27.07 -10.50 4.58
N ILE A 106 26.17 -10.98 5.45
CA ILE A 106 26.28 -10.80 6.90
C ILE A 106 26.86 -12.11 7.50
N PRO A 107 27.91 -12.05 8.33
CA PRO A 107 28.45 -13.25 8.96
C PRO A 107 27.44 -13.89 9.92
N SER A 108 27.55 -15.20 10.15
CA SER A 108 26.68 -15.94 11.07
C SER A 108 26.73 -15.38 12.49
N ALA A 109 25.60 -15.36 13.19
CA ALA A 109 25.48 -14.90 14.57
C ALA A 109 26.50 -15.56 15.52
N SER A 110 26.83 -16.83 15.29
CA SER A 110 27.82 -17.60 16.06
C SER A 110 29.25 -17.03 16.01
N THR A 111 29.54 -16.13 15.07
CA THR A 111 30.87 -15.55 14.86
C THR A 111 31.04 -14.16 15.51
N MET A 112 29.99 -13.62 16.15
CA MET A 112 30.00 -12.26 16.67
C MET A 112 29.23 -12.12 17.99
N SER A 113 29.51 -11.03 18.73
CA SER A 113 28.69 -10.69 19.90
C SER A 113 27.32 -10.16 19.47
N ALA A 114 26.30 -10.37 20.30
CA ALA A 114 24.93 -9.92 20.02
C ALA A 114 24.85 -8.41 19.71
N VAL A 115 25.62 -7.58 20.42
CA VAL A 115 25.68 -6.13 20.17
C VAL A 115 26.26 -5.83 18.78
N ARG A 116 27.30 -6.57 18.36
CA ARG A 116 27.91 -6.39 17.05
C ARG A 116 27.01 -6.87 15.92
N GLU A 117 26.28 -7.95 16.14
CA GLU A 117 25.28 -8.47 15.22
C GLU A 117 24.19 -7.43 14.94
N VAL A 118 23.54 -6.95 15.99
CA VAL A 118 22.48 -5.93 15.89
C VAL A 118 23.00 -4.68 15.20
N PHE A 119 24.20 -4.20 15.56
CA PHE A 119 24.80 -3.03 14.92
C PHE A 119 25.07 -3.24 13.42
N THR A 120 25.53 -4.42 13.02
CA THR A 120 25.84 -4.74 11.62
C THR A 120 24.57 -4.85 10.78
N ILE A 121 23.55 -5.55 11.30
CA ILE A 121 22.22 -5.65 10.67
C ILE A 121 21.58 -4.26 10.56
N ALA A 122 21.62 -3.46 11.63
CA ALA A 122 21.05 -2.12 11.64
C ALA A 122 21.72 -1.19 10.61
N ARG A 123 23.05 -1.25 10.47
CA ARG A 123 23.77 -0.49 9.43
C ARG A 123 23.37 -0.92 8.03
N ALA A 124 23.26 -2.23 7.78
CA ALA A 124 22.82 -2.76 6.50
C ALA A 124 21.39 -2.31 6.14
N GLN A 125 20.45 -2.45 7.08
CA GLN A 125 19.06 -2.01 6.91
C GLN A 125 18.96 -0.49 6.71
N THR A 126 19.73 0.29 7.47
CA THR A 126 19.77 1.76 7.34
C THR A 126 20.26 2.17 5.96
N LEU A 127 21.31 1.53 5.44
CA LEU A 127 21.82 1.80 4.09
C LEU A 127 20.76 1.53 3.02
N ILE A 128 20.08 0.38 3.11
CA ILE A 128 19.01 0.02 2.16
C ILE A 128 17.82 0.98 2.28
N ALA A 129 17.45 1.37 3.49
CA ALA A 129 16.38 2.34 3.70
C ALA A 129 16.71 3.70 3.07
N LEU A 130 17.95 4.19 3.26
CA LEU A 130 18.42 5.48 2.71
C LEU A 130 18.58 5.47 1.20
N CYS A 131 19.06 4.36 0.61
CA CYS A 131 19.33 4.27 -0.81
C CYS A 131 18.15 3.77 -1.64
N SER A 132 17.13 3.16 -1.02
CA SER A 132 16.02 2.54 -1.74
C SER A 132 14.66 3.00 -1.22
N THR A 133 14.34 2.79 0.05
CA THR A 133 12.99 3.05 0.58
C THR A 133 12.65 4.54 0.53
N VAL A 134 13.53 5.39 1.09
CA VAL A 134 13.32 6.85 1.15
C VAL A 134 13.25 7.47 -0.26
N PRO A 135 14.20 7.21 -1.17
CA PRO A 135 14.10 7.69 -2.55
C PRO A 135 12.85 7.18 -3.27
N GLY A 136 12.46 5.92 -3.07
CA GLY A 136 11.27 5.34 -3.68
C GLY A 136 10.01 6.17 -3.38
N TYR A 137 9.77 6.50 -2.12
CA TYR A 137 8.64 7.36 -1.73
C TYR A 137 8.71 8.76 -2.34
N TRP A 138 9.89 9.39 -2.35
CA TRP A 138 10.05 10.72 -2.94
C TRP A 138 9.78 10.72 -4.44
N PHE A 139 10.17 9.66 -5.14
CA PHE A 139 9.85 9.47 -6.56
C PHE A 139 8.34 9.28 -6.75
N THR A 140 7.65 8.55 -5.88
CA THR A 140 6.18 8.46 -5.94
C THR A 140 5.57 9.83 -5.78
N VAL A 141 5.95 10.57 -4.73
CA VAL A 141 5.41 11.91 -4.46
C VAL A 141 5.61 12.85 -5.65
N ALA A 142 6.80 12.83 -6.26
CA ALA A 142 7.10 13.69 -7.40
C ALA A 142 6.34 13.29 -8.68
N LEU A 143 5.98 12.02 -8.85
CA LEU A 143 5.48 11.48 -10.12
C LEU A 143 4.02 11.02 -10.07
N ILE A 144 3.38 10.91 -8.90
CA ILE A 144 2.04 10.34 -8.76
C ILE A 144 0.97 11.11 -9.54
N ASP A 145 1.09 12.43 -9.60
CA ASP A 145 0.19 13.29 -10.36
C ASP A 145 0.60 13.43 -11.85
N VAL A 146 1.84 13.09 -12.19
CA VAL A 146 2.37 13.18 -13.57
C VAL A 146 2.19 11.88 -14.34
N ILE A 147 2.49 10.73 -13.74
CA ILE A 147 2.42 9.40 -14.37
C ILE A 147 1.05 8.78 -14.13
N GLY A 148 0.50 8.93 -12.93
CA GLY A 148 -0.76 8.31 -12.52
C GLY A 148 -0.56 7.11 -11.60
N ARG A 149 -1.61 6.74 -10.86
CA ARG A 149 -1.55 5.73 -9.79
C ARG A 149 -1.46 4.33 -10.38
N PHE A 150 -2.21 4.07 -11.46
CA PHE A 150 -2.25 2.77 -12.11
C PHE A 150 -0.89 2.43 -12.74
N ALA A 151 -0.33 3.37 -13.50
CA ALA A 151 0.95 3.17 -14.17
C ALA A 151 2.11 2.98 -13.16
N ILE A 152 2.14 3.78 -12.09
CA ILE A 152 3.13 3.62 -11.01
C ILE A 152 3.01 2.26 -10.32
N GLN A 153 1.79 1.82 -10.01
CA GLN A 153 1.55 0.51 -9.40
C GLN A 153 2.01 -0.63 -10.31
N LEU A 154 1.71 -0.54 -11.62
CA LEU A 154 2.10 -1.52 -12.63
C LEU A 154 3.63 -1.60 -12.77
N ILE A 155 4.30 -0.45 -12.89
CA ILE A 155 5.77 -0.36 -12.96
C ILE A 155 6.40 -0.98 -11.71
N GLY A 156 5.87 -0.67 -10.53
CA GLY A 156 6.35 -1.21 -9.27
C GLY A 156 6.27 -2.74 -9.21
N PHE A 157 5.07 -3.32 -9.37
CA PHE A 157 4.92 -4.77 -9.35
C PHE A 157 5.73 -5.47 -10.45
N PHE A 158 5.86 -4.86 -11.63
CA PHE A 158 6.65 -5.41 -12.74
C PHE A 158 8.12 -5.53 -12.36
N PHE A 159 8.74 -4.42 -11.93
CA PHE A 159 10.15 -4.44 -11.55
C PHE A 159 10.40 -5.27 -10.29
N MET A 160 9.48 -5.27 -9.32
CA MET A 160 9.57 -6.18 -8.17
C MET A 160 9.60 -7.65 -8.60
N THR A 161 8.77 -8.03 -9.58
CA THR A 161 8.74 -9.39 -10.13
C THR A 161 10.07 -9.73 -10.84
N VAL A 162 10.53 -8.82 -11.72
CA VAL A 162 11.78 -9.00 -12.47
C VAL A 162 12.96 -9.18 -11.52
N PHE A 163 13.10 -8.32 -10.51
CA PHE A 163 14.21 -8.41 -9.56
C PHE A 163 14.10 -9.63 -8.65
N MET A 164 12.89 -10.00 -8.19
CA MET A 164 12.72 -11.25 -7.42
C MET A 164 13.15 -12.48 -8.21
N PHE A 165 12.76 -12.59 -9.47
CA PHE A 165 13.21 -13.71 -10.32
C PHE A 165 14.70 -13.63 -10.67
N ALA A 166 15.25 -12.44 -10.87
CA ALA A 166 16.69 -12.25 -11.07
C ALA A 166 17.52 -12.63 -9.82
N LEU A 167 16.95 -12.49 -8.62
CA LEU A 167 17.58 -12.97 -7.38
C LEU A 167 17.43 -14.49 -7.22
N ALA A 168 16.28 -15.05 -7.60
CA ALA A 168 15.94 -16.44 -7.33
C ALA A 168 16.51 -17.45 -8.34
N PHE A 169 16.52 -17.15 -9.65
CA PHE A 169 16.97 -18.11 -10.67
C PHE A 169 18.48 -18.36 -10.61
N PRO A 170 19.35 -17.33 -10.70
CA PRO A 170 20.79 -17.50 -10.53
C PRO A 170 21.22 -17.46 -9.06
N TYR A 171 20.43 -18.01 -8.13
CA TYR A 171 20.73 -17.96 -6.68
C TYR A 171 22.16 -18.44 -6.32
N ASN A 172 22.63 -19.51 -6.97
CA ASN A 172 23.98 -20.04 -6.76
C ASN A 172 25.10 -19.11 -7.30
N HIS A 173 24.79 -18.21 -8.23
CA HIS A 173 25.73 -17.19 -8.68
C HIS A 173 25.91 -16.12 -7.59
N TRP A 174 24.83 -15.76 -6.90
CA TRP A 174 24.81 -14.74 -5.85
C TRP A 174 25.49 -15.15 -4.54
N THR A 175 25.55 -16.45 -4.23
CA THR A 175 26.22 -16.96 -3.03
C THR A 175 27.75 -16.88 -3.11
N LYS A 176 28.30 -16.71 -4.32
CA LYS A 176 29.74 -16.52 -4.55
C LYS A 176 30.21 -15.18 -3.97
N PRO A 177 31.37 -15.12 -3.28
CA PRO A 177 31.87 -13.90 -2.64
C PRO A 177 31.88 -12.65 -3.55
N ASP A 178 32.27 -12.84 -4.81
CA ASP A 178 32.43 -11.74 -5.78
C ASP A 178 31.09 -11.07 -6.18
N ASN A 179 29.97 -11.78 -6.02
CA ASN A 179 28.67 -11.34 -6.54
C ASN A 179 27.69 -10.89 -5.45
N ARG A 180 28.04 -11.02 -4.16
CA ARG A 180 27.15 -10.71 -3.03
C ARG A 180 26.62 -9.28 -3.05
N ILE A 181 27.45 -8.32 -3.50
CA ILE A 181 27.06 -6.92 -3.61
C ILE A 181 25.95 -6.75 -4.66
N GLY A 182 26.05 -7.45 -5.79
CA GLY A 182 25.01 -7.41 -6.82
C GLY A 182 23.66 -7.95 -6.32
N PHE A 183 23.66 -8.97 -5.47
CA PHE A 183 22.44 -9.43 -4.81
C PHE A 183 21.82 -8.33 -3.94
N VAL A 184 22.63 -7.66 -3.10
CA VAL A 184 22.17 -6.56 -2.25
C VAL A 184 21.61 -5.41 -3.09
N VAL A 185 22.23 -5.08 -4.23
CA VAL A 185 21.74 -4.05 -5.16
C VAL A 185 20.38 -4.44 -5.74
N MET A 186 20.23 -5.65 -6.28
CA MET A 186 18.95 -6.12 -6.85
C MET A 186 17.84 -6.21 -5.79
N TYR A 187 18.20 -6.65 -4.58
CA TYR A 187 17.28 -6.66 -3.44
C TYR A 187 16.86 -5.23 -3.03
N SER A 188 17.80 -4.29 -3.01
CA SER A 188 17.52 -2.87 -2.74
C SER A 188 16.64 -2.27 -3.83
N LEU A 189 16.90 -2.57 -5.11
CA LEU A 189 16.04 -2.11 -6.20
C LEU A 189 14.61 -2.64 -6.05
N THR A 190 14.44 -3.88 -5.58
CA THR A 190 13.10 -4.42 -5.31
C THR A 190 12.36 -3.57 -4.28
N PHE A 191 13.01 -3.18 -3.19
CA PHE A 191 12.41 -2.28 -2.20
C PHE A 191 12.16 -0.88 -2.77
N PHE A 192 13.05 -0.35 -3.60
CA PHE A 192 12.84 0.95 -4.24
C PHE A 192 11.55 0.92 -5.05
N PHE A 193 11.37 -0.09 -5.91
CA PHE A 193 10.17 -0.22 -6.73
C PHE A 193 8.92 -0.59 -5.94
N ALA A 194 9.05 -1.29 -4.81
CA ALA A 194 7.94 -1.51 -3.89
C ALA A 194 7.41 -0.19 -3.31
N ASN A 195 8.31 0.71 -2.88
CA ASN A 195 7.94 1.99 -2.30
C ASN A 195 7.58 3.04 -3.35
N PHE A 196 8.26 3.06 -4.50
CA PHE A 196 7.90 3.88 -5.65
C PHE A 196 6.50 3.53 -6.17
N GLY A 197 6.21 2.23 -6.24
CA GLY A 197 5.00 1.68 -6.83
C GLY A 197 3.92 1.32 -5.81
N PRO A 198 3.66 0.01 -5.63
CA PRO A 198 2.45 -0.47 -4.99
C PRO A 198 2.29 -0.05 -3.53
N ASN A 199 3.35 0.15 -2.75
CA ASN A 199 3.22 0.55 -1.34
C ASN A 199 2.56 1.91 -1.17
N ALA A 200 2.93 2.89 -2.00
CA ALA A 200 2.26 4.18 -1.96
C ALA A 200 0.86 4.10 -2.61
N THR A 201 0.74 3.45 -3.77
CA THR A 201 -0.51 3.47 -4.53
C THR A 201 -1.63 2.67 -3.89
N THR A 202 -1.36 1.53 -3.24
CA THR A 202 -2.40 0.74 -2.56
C THR A 202 -3.02 1.48 -1.36
N PHE A 203 -2.31 2.42 -0.76
CA PHE A 203 -2.87 3.32 0.25
C PHE A 203 -3.68 4.46 -0.37
N VAL A 204 -3.20 5.05 -1.45
CA VAL A 204 -3.83 6.23 -2.09
C VAL A 204 -5.10 5.85 -2.84
N VAL A 205 -5.05 4.80 -3.67
CA VAL A 205 -6.13 4.42 -4.59
C VAL A 205 -7.47 4.22 -3.88
N PRO A 206 -7.60 3.42 -2.78
CA PRO A 206 -8.89 3.25 -2.10
C PRO A 206 -9.46 4.56 -1.56
N ALA A 207 -8.61 5.53 -1.20
CA ALA A 207 -9.08 6.83 -0.74
C ALA A 207 -9.64 7.69 -1.89
N GLU A 208 -9.18 7.47 -3.13
CA GLU A 208 -9.57 8.25 -4.30
C GLU A 208 -10.77 7.65 -5.07
N ILE A 209 -10.90 6.32 -5.11
CA ILE A 209 -11.91 5.64 -5.92
C ILE A 209 -13.30 5.54 -5.27
N PHE A 210 -13.35 5.47 -3.93
CA PHE A 210 -14.60 5.17 -3.23
C PHE A 210 -15.37 6.45 -2.85
N PRO A 211 -16.73 6.40 -2.92
CA PRO A 211 -17.58 7.53 -2.56
C PRO A 211 -17.36 7.94 -1.11
N ALA A 212 -17.47 9.23 -0.81
CA ALA A 212 -17.07 9.78 0.49
C ALA A 212 -17.77 9.08 1.67
N ARG A 213 -19.03 8.67 1.47
CA ARG A 213 -19.85 7.94 2.45
C ARG A 213 -19.33 6.54 2.80
N LEU A 214 -18.71 5.82 1.87
CA LEU A 214 -18.23 4.43 2.06
C LEU A 214 -16.70 4.33 2.06
N ARG A 215 -16.00 5.43 1.78
CA ARG A 215 -14.55 5.50 1.62
C ARG A 215 -13.80 4.90 2.82
N SER A 216 -14.14 5.32 4.03
CA SER A 216 -13.48 4.82 5.25
C SER A 216 -13.65 3.30 5.41
N THR A 217 -14.86 2.78 5.16
CA THR A 217 -15.13 1.35 5.26
C THR A 217 -14.40 0.55 4.18
N CYS A 218 -14.43 1.00 2.92
CA CYS A 218 -13.78 0.29 1.81
C CYS A 218 -12.24 0.36 1.91
N HIS A 219 -11.71 1.50 2.33
CA HIS A 219 -10.30 1.65 2.68
C HIS A 219 -9.93 0.74 3.85
N GLY A 220 -10.77 0.67 4.89
CA GLY A 220 -10.59 -0.22 6.04
C GLY A 220 -10.57 -1.71 5.65
N ILE A 221 -11.46 -2.15 4.76
CA ILE A 221 -11.46 -3.53 4.22
C ILE A 221 -10.19 -3.79 3.43
N SER A 222 -9.76 -2.86 2.58
CA SER A 222 -8.53 -2.98 1.79
C SER A 222 -7.28 -3.03 2.70
N ALA A 223 -7.24 -2.19 3.73
CA ALA A 223 -6.16 -2.18 4.73
C ALA A 223 -6.14 -3.47 5.56
N ALA A 224 -7.31 -3.99 5.96
CA ALA A 224 -7.41 -5.25 6.66
C ALA A 224 -6.90 -6.42 5.81
N ALA A 225 -7.22 -6.44 4.51
CA ALA A 225 -6.66 -7.40 3.57
C ALA A 225 -5.13 -7.28 3.50
N GLY A 226 -4.57 -6.06 3.39
CA GLY A 226 -3.13 -5.83 3.50
C GLY A 226 -2.53 -6.47 4.76
N LYS A 227 -3.12 -6.22 5.94
CA LYS A 227 -2.62 -6.81 7.20
C LYS A 227 -2.74 -8.32 7.28
N LEU A 228 -3.78 -8.92 6.69
CA LEU A 228 -3.84 -10.37 6.51
C LEU A 228 -2.70 -10.87 5.62
N GLY A 229 -2.38 -10.14 4.55
CA GLY A 229 -1.23 -10.41 3.70
C GLY A 229 0.09 -10.35 4.47
N ALA A 230 0.27 -9.34 5.33
CA ALA A 230 1.46 -9.22 6.18
C ALA A 230 1.60 -10.41 7.15
N ILE A 231 0.50 -10.90 7.72
CA ILE A 231 0.49 -12.08 8.59
C ILE A 231 0.88 -13.32 7.78
N VAL A 232 0.28 -13.52 6.61
CA VAL A 232 0.60 -14.64 5.71
C VAL A 232 2.06 -14.58 5.27
N GLY A 233 2.59 -13.40 4.94
CA GLY A 233 3.99 -13.22 4.57
C GLY A 233 4.94 -13.47 5.74
N ALA A 234 4.63 -12.96 6.93
CA ALA A 234 5.45 -13.14 8.12
C ALA A 234 5.57 -14.61 8.52
N PHE A 235 4.44 -15.31 8.68
CA PHE A 235 4.48 -16.73 9.07
C PHE A 235 4.82 -17.63 7.88
N GLY A 236 4.20 -17.43 6.73
CA GLY A 236 4.41 -18.26 5.54
C GLY A 236 5.87 -18.26 5.10
N PHE A 237 6.51 -17.10 4.98
CA PHE A 237 7.92 -17.05 4.60
C PHE A 237 8.83 -17.65 5.68
N LEU A 238 8.55 -17.40 6.97
CA LEU A 238 9.31 -17.96 8.09
C LEU A 238 9.39 -19.49 8.03
N TYR A 239 8.26 -20.15 7.79
CA TYR A 239 8.21 -21.62 7.67
C TYR A 239 8.79 -22.12 6.34
N LEU A 240 8.50 -21.43 5.23
CA LEU A 240 8.93 -21.88 3.89
C LEU A 240 10.43 -21.68 3.65
N ALA A 241 11.03 -20.60 4.15
CA ALA A 241 12.43 -20.28 3.92
C ALA A 241 13.41 -21.19 4.67
N GLN A 242 12.92 -22.01 5.61
CA GLN A 242 13.71 -22.99 6.34
C GLN A 242 14.45 -23.95 5.40
N ASN A 243 15.57 -24.49 5.89
CA ASN A 243 16.37 -25.43 5.11
C ASN A 243 15.55 -26.68 4.76
N PRO A 244 15.64 -27.20 3.53
CA PRO A 244 15.05 -28.50 3.18
C PRO A 244 15.62 -29.67 3.98
N ASP A 245 16.86 -29.53 4.47
CA ASP A 245 17.51 -30.50 5.34
C ASP A 245 17.07 -30.29 6.81
N PRO A 246 16.32 -31.23 7.43
CA PRO A 246 15.84 -31.10 8.81
C PRO A 246 16.97 -30.95 9.84
N ALA A 247 18.20 -31.36 9.51
CA ALA A 247 19.35 -31.19 10.41
C ALA A 247 19.90 -29.75 10.44
N LYS A 248 19.43 -28.89 9.52
CA LYS A 248 19.92 -27.50 9.34
C LYS A 248 18.80 -26.47 9.47
N THR A 249 17.63 -26.88 9.96
CA THR A 249 16.53 -25.97 10.27
C THR A 249 16.79 -25.26 11.59
N ASP A 250 16.19 -24.09 11.74
CA ASP A 250 16.20 -23.40 13.02
C ASP A 250 15.43 -24.22 14.08
N ALA A 251 15.89 -24.14 15.32
CA ALA A 251 15.31 -24.92 16.41
C ALA A 251 13.80 -24.61 16.57
N GLY A 252 12.97 -25.66 16.47
CA GLY A 252 11.51 -25.56 16.59
C GLY A 252 10.76 -25.39 15.27
N TYR A 253 11.44 -25.34 14.11
CA TYR A 253 10.80 -25.27 12.80
C TYR A 253 10.93 -26.58 11.99
N PRO A 254 9.89 -26.96 11.23
CA PRO A 254 9.97 -28.05 10.27
C PRO A 254 10.84 -27.67 9.05
N ALA A 255 11.24 -28.68 8.28
CA ALA A 255 11.93 -28.46 7.01
C ALA A 255 11.09 -27.65 6.03
N GLY A 256 11.72 -26.66 5.42
CA GLY A 256 11.10 -25.76 4.46
C GLY A 256 11.48 -26.09 3.02
N ILE A 257 11.12 -25.18 2.11
CA ILE A 257 11.49 -25.26 0.69
C ILE A 257 12.81 -24.51 0.40
N GLY A 258 13.36 -23.79 1.38
CA GLY A 258 14.59 -23.02 1.30
C GLY A 258 14.42 -21.61 0.70
N VAL A 259 15.33 -20.71 1.06
CA VAL A 259 15.32 -19.28 0.66
C VAL A 259 15.13 -19.09 -0.84
N LYS A 260 15.81 -19.87 -1.69
CA LYS A 260 15.67 -19.79 -3.15
C LYS A 260 14.22 -19.95 -3.60
N ASN A 261 13.55 -21.02 -3.17
CA ASN A 261 12.19 -21.32 -3.61
C ASN A 261 11.18 -20.34 -2.98
N SER A 262 11.43 -19.88 -1.75
CA SER A 262 10.65 -18.82 -1.13
C SER A 262 10.76 -17.50 -1.91
N LEU A 263 11.94 -17.13 -2.44
CA LEU A 263 12.09 -15.96 -3.31
C LEU A 263 11.34 -16.13 -4.64
N ILE A 264 11.29 -17.33 -5.22
CA ILE A 264 10.46 -17.62 -6.41
C ILE A 264 8.98 -17.39 -6.07
N LEU A 265 8.51 -17.91 -4.93
CA LEU A 265 7.13 -17.73 -4.49
C LEU A 265 6.78 -16.25 -4.31
N LEU A 266 7.65 -15.45 -3.69
CA LEU A 266 7.46 -14.00 -3.59
C LEU A 266 7.43 -13.32 -4.96
N GLY A 267 8.27 -13.75 -5.91
CA GLY A 267 8.21 -13.30 -7.30
C GLY A 267 6.88 -13.61 -7.97
N VAL A 268 6.31 -14.79 -7.73
CA VAL A 268 4.97 -15.17 -8.24
C VAL A 268 3.89 -14.33 -7.57
N VAL A 269 3.97 -14.07 -6.27
CA VAL A 269 3.03 -13.19 -5.55
C VAL A 269 3.06 -11.76 -6.14
N ASN A 270 4.25 -11.23 -6.43
CA ASN A 270 4.39 -9.93 -7.10
C ASN A 270 3.81 -9.94 -8.52
N LEU A 271 3.99 -11.03 -9.27
CA LEU A 271 3.39 -11.20 -10.59
C LEU A 271 1.86 -11.24 -10.52
N LEU A 272 1.29 -11.93 -9.53
CA LEU A 272 -0.15 -11.88 -9.29
C LEU A 272 -0.58 -10.45 -8.95
N GLY A 273 0.18 -9.72 -8.12
CA GLY A 273 -0.07 -8.31 -7.82
C GLY A 273 -0.09 -7.43 -9.08
N LEU A 274 0.81 -7.69 -10.03
CA LEU A 274 0.82 -7.06 -11.35
C LEU A 274 -0.49 -7.33 -12.11
N LEU A 275 -0.94 -8.59 -12.14
CA LEU A 275 -2.17 -8.97 -12.84
C LEU A 275 -3.43 -8.37 -12.18
N PHE A 276 -3.50 -8.35 -10.85
CA PHE A 276 -4.63 -7.75 -10.13
C PHE A 276 -4.62 -6.22 -10.21
N THR A 277 -3.49 -5.58 -10.53
CA THR A 277 -3.44 -4.14 -10.81
C THR A 277 -4.34 -3.76 -11.98
N PHE A 278 -4.56 -4.63 -12.97
CA PHE A 278 -5.49 -4.37 -14.08
C PHE A 278 -6.96 -4.20 -13.66
N LEU A 279 -7.32 -4.60 -12.43
CA LEU A 279 -8.65 -4.39 -11.85
C LEU A 279 -8.79 -3.02 -11.17
N VAL A 280 -7.68 -2.29 -11.02
CA VAL A 280 -7.64 -0.99 -10.36
C VAL A 280 -7.83 0.12 -11.40
N PRO A 281 -8.82 1.01 -11.24
CA PRO A 281 -9.02 2.11 -12.17
C PRO A 281 -7.97 3.21 -11.97
N GLU A 282 -7.59 3.89 -13.05
CA GLU A 282 -6.74 5.09 -12.98
C GLU A 282 -7.57 6.30 -12.51
N SER A 283 -7.12 6.94 -11.43
CA SER A 283 -7.73 8.11 -10.80
C SER A 283 -7.14 9.45 -11.27
N LYS A 284 -6.00 9.43 -12.00
CA LYS A 284 -5.31 10.63 -12.45
C LYS A 284 -6.22 11.59 -13.24
N GLY A 285 -6.26 12.83 -12.79
CA GLY A 285 -6.93 13.94 -13.48
C GLY A 285 -8.46 13.91 -13.43
N LYS A 286 -9.04 12.93 -12.72
CA LYS A 286 -10.49 12.82 -12.52
C LYS A 286 -10.86 13.38 -11.17
N SER A 287 -12.00 14.05 -11.10
CA SER A 287 -12.53 14.47 -9.82
C SER A 287 -12.97 13.25 -9.01
N LEU A 288 -12.98 13.38 -7.69
CA LEU A 288 -13.41 12.28 -6.82
C LEU A 288 -14.90 11.93 -7.04
N GLU A 289 -15.71 12.88 -7.50
CA GLU A 289 -17.13 12.72 -7.85
C GLU A 289 -17.30 11.92 -9.15
N GLU A 290 -16.42 12.16 -10.13
CA GLU A 290 -16.36 11.39 -11.37
C GLU A 290 -15.90 9.95 -11.09
N MET A 291 -14.86 9.77 -10.27
CA MET A 291 -14.34 8.43 -9.93
C MET A 291 -15.32 7.59 -9.11
N SER A 292 -16.05 8.22 -8.19
CA SER A 292 -17.03 7.52 -7.35
C SER A 292 -18.39 7.31 -8.03
N GLY A 293 -18.60 7.94 -9.18
CA GLY A 293 -19.89 7.94 -9.89
C GLY A 293 -20.98 8.71 -9.15
N GLU A 294 -20.61 9.61 -8.22
CA GLU A 294 -21.58 10.43 -7.48
C GLU A 294 -22.35 11.36 -8.44
N ASN A 295 -21.73 11.84 -9.53
CA ASN A 295 -22.38 12.67 -10.57
C ASN A 295 -23.53 11.96 -11.31
N GLU A 296 -23.45 10.64 -11.51
CA GLU A 296 -24.53 9.89 -12.19
C GLU A 296 -25.74 9.68 -11.27
N ASP A 297 -25.49 9.59 -9.96
CA ASP A 297 -26.56 9.53 -8.95
C ASP A 297 -27.28 10.90 -8.83
N TYR A 298 -26.61 12.01 -9.15
CA TYR A 298 -27.27 13.33 -9.28
C TYR A 298 -28.24 13.35 -10.47
N ASN A 299 -27.77 12.98 -11.67
CA ASN A 299 -28.58 13.08 -12.89
C ASN A 299 -29.78 12.12 -12.92
N LYS A 300 -29.61 10.86 -12.48
CA LYS A 300 -30.73 9.88 -12.47
C LYS A 300 -31.84 10.24 -11.50
N ASN A 301 -31.53 10.89 -10.38
CA ASN A 301 -32.53 11.25 -9.37
C ASN A 301 -33.28 12.54 -9.73
N ASP A 302 -32.66 13.46 -10.48
CA ASP A 302 -33.33 14.65 -10.99
C ASP A 302 -34.35 14.27 -12.08
N ASP A 303 -34.04 13.31 -12.97
CA ASP A 303 -35.00 12.80 -13.96
C ASP A 303 -36.24 12.16 -13.30
N VAL A 304 -36.04 11.38 -12.23
CA VAL A 304 -37.14 10.74 -11.48
C VAL A 304 -38.00 11.76 -10.72
N GLN A 305 -37.41 12.81 -10.16
CA GLN A 305 -38.17 13.87 -9.48
C GLN A 305 -38.96 14.76 -10.47
N VAL A 306 -38.44 14.99 -11.67
CA VAL A 306 -39.15 15.71 -12.74
C VAL A 306 -40.33 14.89 -13.27
N GLU A 307 -40.21 13.56 -13.35
CA GLU A 307 -41.34 12.69 -13.71
C GLU A 307 -42.42 12.61 -12.63
N THR A 308 -42.06 12.57 -11.35
CA THR A 308 -43.05 12.51 -10.26
C THR A 308 -43.75 13.84 -9.98
N SER A 309 -43.18 14.97 -10.38
CA SER A 309 -43.82 16.30 -10.26
C SER A 309 -44.69 16.69 -11.46
N ARG A 310 -44.74 15.85 -12.50
CA ARG A 310 -45.59 16.02 -13.69
C ARG A 310 -46.85 15.16 -13.69
N ASN A 311 -47.08 14.34 -12.66
CA ASN A 311 -48.30 13.55 -12.42
C ASN A 311 -49.05 14.08 -11.20
#